data_AF-A0A2V6CE64-F1
#
_entry.id   AF-A0A2V6CE64-F1
#
_cell.length_a   1.000
_cell.length_b   1.000
_cell.length_c   1.000
_cell.angle_alpha   90.00
_cell.angle_beta   90.00
_cell.angle_gamma   90.00
#
_symmetry.space_group_name_H-M   'P 1'
#
loop_
_entity.id
_entity.type
_entity.pdbx_description
1 polymer ?
#
loop_
_entity_poly.entity_id
_entity_poly.type
_entity_poly.pdbx_seq_one_letter_code
_entity_poly.pdbx_strand_id
1 'polypeptide(L)'
;MTSVSLRASFLKIMKEELEKLVAAGKISRQHVEPLLQLVQSGYAMHRSWGFGKIKAVDTVFARLTVDFQNKPGHSMDLGFASESLKAIPSDHILARKASDLQSLRQMAALHHLDLIKLVLQSFGGRATLEQIQQVLVPDVIADDWKKWWEVAKHELKKDGHFLVPVKKSDPIVYQTKEISLQERLIGDFRSAKGLKARLSVANELLKNLSDLTDKNTAVTEAINMLNVEIVSHQRTLPALALEAIFVRDELRLAASAPGVEGELTPVAVWSQNLKLGQLLEQVPAAKHKHSLQSFKDSNPQHWHEALLGIVNTVSAKLCTEIAHLLIHEGKLAPLKEMLARVISQHTAGSELLLWLSKERSDAFADILGPEVFRAMLTAMERDQFNEKKSNKLRDYILDDQELIVELIESADLEVIKDLTRALQLSPCFDDMDKRSLLARIVKSYPAAQALISGEQSKQDSSLVVSWESL
;
A
#
# COMPACT_ATOMS: atom_id res chain seq x y z
N MET A 1 55.00 -9.94 17.07
CA MET A 1 54.60 -9.76 15.66
C MET A 1 53.09 -9.63 15.61
N THR A 2 52.55 -8.56 15.04
CA THR A 2 51.09 -8.31 14.94
C THR A 2 50.42 -9.36 14.03
N SER A 3 49.12 -9.61 14.21
CA SER A 3 48.35 -10.57 13.38
C SER A 3 48.47 -10.31 11.87
N VAL A 4 48.67 -9.04 11.49
CA VAL A 4 48.90 -8.59 10.11
C VAL A 4 50.23 -9.12 9.54
N SER A 5 51.30 -9.14 10.34
CA SER A 5 52.63 -9.62 9.94
C SER A 5 52.66 -11.14 9.74
N LEU A 6 51.92 -11.90 10.55
CA LEU A 6 51.75 -13.35 10.40
C LEU A 6 50.96 -13.73 9.13
N ARG A 7 49.88 -12.99 8.83
CA ARG A 7 49.05 -13.26 7.64
C ARG A 7 49.77 -12.93 6.33
N ALA A 8 50.54 -11.85 6.29
CA ALA A 8 51.39 -11.52 5.14
C ALA A 8 52.47 -12.59 4.90
N SER A 9 53.07 -13.09 5.99
CA SER A 9 54.06 -14.17 5.92
C SER A 9 53.44 -15.48 5.42
N PHE A 10 52.24 -15.83 5.88
CA PHE A 10 51.50 -17.00 5.40
C PHE A 10 51.14 -16.92 3.91
N LEU A 11 50.66 -15.76 3.44
CA LEU A 11 50.32 -15.58 2.01
C LEU A 11 51.55 -15.66 1.11
N LYS A 12 52.70 -15.17 1.58
CA LYS A 12 53.97 -15.31 0.87
C LYS A 12 54.37 -16.78 0.73
N ILE A 13 54.30 -17.56 1.82
CA ILE A 13 54.57 -19.00 1.79
C ILE A 13 53.59 -19.72 0.85
N MET A 14 52.29 -19.38 0.92
CA MET A 14 51.29 -19.99 0.04
C MET A 14 51.55 -19.70 -1.43
N LYS A 15 52.00 -18.49 -1.77
CA LYS A 15 52.38 -18.13 -3.13
C LYS A 15 53.55 -18.97 -3.63
N GLU A 16 54.59 -19.13 -2.82
CA GLU A 16 55.75 -19.98 -3.16
C GLU A 16 55.33 -21.44 -3.39
N GLU A 17 54.41 -21.96 -2.58
CA GLU A 17 53.86 -23.31 -2.75
C GLU A 17 53.05 -23.47 -4.05
N LEU A 18 52.20 -22.48 -4.38
CA LEU A 18 51.46 -22.49 -5.65
C LEU A 18 52.40 -22.40 -6.87
N GLU A 19 53.49 -21.62 -6.77
CA GLU A 19 54.50 -21.53 -7.83
C GLU A 19 55.25 -22.85 -8.04
N LYS A 20 55.52 -23.63 -6.98
CA LYS A 20 56.05 -25.00 -7.11
C LYS A 20 55.08 -25.92 -7.86
N LEU A 21 53.77 -25.77 -7.65
CA LEU A 21 52.77 -26.56 -8.36
C LEU A 21 52.66 -26.18 -9.84
N VAL A 22 52.90 -24.91 -10.18
CA VAL A 22 53.05 -24.48 -11.57
C VAL A 22 54.28 -25.12 -12.21
N ALA A 23 55.43 -25.11 -11.52
CA ALA A 23 56.65 -25.74 -12.02
C ALA A 23 56.50 -27.27 -12.21
N ALA A 24 55.69 -27.92 -11.35
CA ALA A 24 55.34 -29.33 -11.46
C ALA A 24 54.25 -29.64 -12.49
N GLY A 25 53.71 -28.64 -13.21
CA GLY A 25 52.67 -28.81 -14.21
C GLY A 25 51.30 -29.22 -13.67
N LYS A 26 51.07 -29.12 -12.34
CA LYS A 26 49.80 -29.50 -11.70
C LYS A 26 48.72 -28.42 -11.83
N ILE A 27 49.12 -27.16 -11.95
CA ILE A 27 48.24 -26.00 -12.20
C ILE A 27 48.91 -25.04 -13.19
N SER A 28 48.13 -24.18 -13.83
CA SER A 28 48.64 -23.16 -14.75
C SER A 28 49.02 -21.88 -14.01
N ARG A 29 49.98 -21.11 -14.57
CA ARG A 29 50.41 -19.83 -13.97
C ARG A 29 49.27 -18.83 -13.77
N GLN A 30 48.25 -18.86 -14.63
CA GLN A 30 47.06 -18.03 -14.53
C GLN A 30 46.18 -18.34 -13.30
N HIS A 31 46.31 -19.54 -12.72
CA HIS A 31 45.50 -19.98 -11.57
C HIS A 31 46.03 -19.45 -10.23
N VAL A 32 47.30 -19.02 -10.17
CA VAL A 32 47.97 -18.61 -8.92
C VAL A 32 47.26 -17.43 -8.26
N GLU A 33 46.99 -16.36 -9.00
CA GLU A 33 46.40 -15.14 -8.44
C GLU A 33 44.97 -15.35 -7.93
N PRO A 34 44.04 -15.99 -8.68
CA PRO A 34 42.71 -16.32 -8.16
C PRO A 34 42.75 -17.21 -6.91
N LEU A 35 43.66 -18.20 -6.87
CA LEU A 35 43.83 -19.05 -5.70
C LEU A 35 44.34 -18.26 -4.49
N LEU A 36 45.30 -17.36 -4.67
CA LEU A 36 45.76 -16.48 -3.59
C LEU A 36 44.63 -15.61 -3.05
N GLN A 37 43.77 -15.05 -3.92
CA GLN A 37 42.61 -14.27 -3.50
C GLN A 37 41.60 -15.13 -2.72
N LEU A 38 41.37 -16.37 -3.13
CA LEU A 38 40.54 -17.33 -2.39
C LEU A 38 41.13 -17.61 -1.00
N VAL A 39 42.42 -17.96 -0.90
CA VAL A 39 43.08 -18.20 0.38
C VAL A 39 43.07 -16.97 1.28
N GLN A 40 43.36 -15.80 0.72
CA GLN A 40 43.38 -14.54 1.45
C GLN A 40 42.01 -14.19 2.02
N SER A 41 40.96 -14.36 1.22
CA SER A 41 39.60 -14.02 1.62
C SER A 41 38.98 -15.06 2.58
N GLY A 42 39.30 -16.34 2.39
CA GLY A 42 38.79 -17.45 3.21
C GLY A 42 37.35 -17.87 2.87
N TYR A 43 36.71 -17.21 1.90
CA TYR A 43 35.34 -17.47 1.47
C TYR A 43 35.22 -17.39 -0.05
N ALA A 44 34.25 -18.11 -0.59
CA ALA A 44 34.05 -18.21 -2.02
C ALA A 44 32.56 -18.23 -2.38
N MET A 45 32.25 -17.86 -3.62
CA MET A 45 30.96 -18.03 -4.25
C MET A 45 31.10 -18.91 -5.48
N HIS A 46 30.34 -20.00 -5.53
CA HIS A 46 30.20 -20.86 -6.71
C HIS A 46 28.83 -20.63 -7.36
N ARG A 47 28.76 -20.65 -8.70
CA ARG A 47 27.51 -20.40 -9.44
C ARG A 47 26.38 -21.37 -9.07
N SER A 48 26.71 -22.64 -8.86
CA SER A 48 25.70 -23.70 -8.61
C SER A 48 25.61 -24.14 -7.15
N TRP A 49 26.65 -23.88 -6.34
CA TRP A 49 26.72 -24.36 -4.95
C TRP A 49 26.59 -23.21 -3.93
N GLY A 50 26.58 -21.98 -4.41
CA GLY A 50 26.39 -20.79 -3.58
C GLY A 50 27.64 -20.43 -2.78
N PHE A 51 27.40 -19.77 -1.65
CA PHE A 51 28.45 -19.32 -0.74
C PHE A 51 29.11 -20.50 0.00
N GLY A 52 30.42 -20.44 0.16
CA GLY A 52 31.17 -21.43 0.92
C GLY A 52 32.37 -20.86 1.68
N LYS A 53 32.74 -21.53 2.77
CA LYS A 53 33.91 -21.22 3.59
C LYS A 53 35.06 -22.14 3.25
N ILE A 54 36.22 -21.58 2.92
CA ILE A 54 37.41 -22.36 2.61
C ILE A 54 37.96 -22.95 3.91
N LYS A 55 38.14 -24.28 3.93
CA LYS A 55 38.63 -25.02 5.10
C LYS A 55 40.09 -25.37 4.98
N ALA A 56 40.52 -25.81 3.80
CA ALA A 56 41.88 -26.26 3.59
C ALA A 56 42.29 -26.10 2.12
N VAL A 57 43.58 -25.80 1.92
CA VAL A 57 44.26 -25.80 0.64
C VAL A 57 45.37 -26.84 0.76
N ASP A 58 45.24 -27.94 0.03
CA ASP A 58 46.20 -29.03 0.02
C ASP A 58 47.09 -28.89 -1.20
N THR A 59 48.31 -28.40 -0.99
CA THR A 59 49.28 -28.21 -2.07
C THR A 59 49.93 -29.53 -2.50
N VAL A 60 49.90 -30.58 -1.68
CA VAL A 60 50.49 -31.88 -2.02
C VAL A 60 49.63 -32.58 -3.08
N PHE A 61 48.32 -32.65 -2.83
CA PHE A 61 47.34 -33.27 -3.73
C PHE A 61 46.71 -32.28 -4.72
N ALA A 62 47.09 -31.00 -4.67
CA ALA A 62 46.53 -29.93 -5.48
C ALA A 62 44.99 -29.82 -5.37
N ARG A 63 44.47 -29.86 -4.14
CA ARG A 63 43.01 -29.79 -3.87
C ARG A 63 42.63 -28.63 -2.95
N LEU A 64 41.44 -28.08 -3.18
CA LEU A 64 40.77 -27.11 -2.31
C LEU A 64 39.56 -27.76 -1.63
N THR A 65 39.42 -27.59 -0.32
CA THR A 65 38.24 -28.05 0.43
C THR A 65 37.42 -26.86 0.90
N VAL A 66 36.14 -26.84 0.52
CA VAL A 66 35.20 -25.75 0.80
C VAL A 66 33.92 -26.31 1.41
N ASP A 67 33.47 -25.68 2.49
CA ASP A 67 32.15 -25.92 3.06
C ASP A 67 31.12 -25.02 2.39
N PHE A 68 30.42 -25.54 1.38
CA PHE A 68 29.25 -24.86 0.82
C PHE A 68 28.01 -25.17 1.66
N GLN A 69 27.03 -24.26 1.68
CA GLN A 69 25.79 -24.44 2.44
C GLN A 69 25.09 -25.79 2.16
N ASN A 70 25.08 -26.23 0.89
CA ASN A 70 24.43 -27.47 0.48
C ASN A 70 25.42 -28.64 0.28
N LYS A 71 26.72 -28.42 0.45
CA LYS A 71 27.79 -29.42 0.25
C LYS A 71 28.97 -29.15 1.19
N PRO A 72 28.85 -29.51 2.49
CA PRO A 72 29.96 -29.38 3.44
C PRO A 72 31.11 -30.32 3.07
N GLY A 73 32.35 -29.92 3.32
CA GLY A 73 33.56 -30.71 3.08
C GLY A 73 33.86 -30.99 1.61
N HIS A 74 33.31 -30.20 0.68
CA HIS A 74 33.47 -30.48 -0.75
C HIS A 74 34.89 -30.20 -1.21
N SER A 75 35.58 -31.24 -1.67
CA SER A 75 36.95 -31.16 -2.16
C SER A 75 37.00 -31.15 -3.70
N MET A 76 37.71 -30.21 -4.29
CA MET A 76 37.88 -30.05 -5.74
C MET A 76 39.34 -29.76 -6.13
N ASP A 77 39.67 -29.92 -7.40
CA ASP A 77 40.98 -29.58 -7.96
C ASP A 77 41.25 -28.06 -7.89
N LEU A 78 42.50 -27.65 -7.66
CA LEU A 78 42.90 -26.25 -7.54
C LEU A 78 42.71 -25.46 -8.86
N GLY A 79 43.01 -26.08 -10.00
CA GLY A 79 42.78 -25.46 -11.32
C GLY A 79 41.29 -25.16 -11.50
N PHE A 80 40.43 -26.15 -11.26
CA PHE A 80 38.98 -25.96 -11.32
C PHE A 80 38.47 -24.93 -10.32
N ALA A 81 38.96 -24.93 -9.08
CA ALA A 81 38.59 -23.94 -8.07
C ALA A 81 38.93 -22.51 -8.51
N SER A 82 40.10 -22.30 -9.12
CA SER A 82 40.55 -20.99 -9.58
C SER A 82 39.66 -20.40 -10.69
N GLU A 83 39.02 -21.26 -11.49
CA GLU A 83 38.19 -20.86 -12.63
C GLU A 83 36.70 -20.77 -12.25
N SER A 84 36.24 -21.60 -11.30
CA SER A 84 34.81 -21.72 -10.96
C SER A 84 34.38 -20.92 -9.72
N LEU A 85 35.32 -20.52 -8.87
CA LEU A 85 35.04 -19.80 -7.62
C LEU A 85 35.39 -18.33 -7.70
N LYS A 86 34.48 -17.48 -7.22
CA LYS A 86 34.75 -16.07 -6.97
C LYS A 86 35.08 -15.86 -5.51
N ALA A 87 36.24 -15.27 -5.22
CA ALA A 87 36.62 -14.90 -3.85
C ALA A 87 35.63 -13.90 -3.23
N ILE A 88 35.28 -14.12 -1.97
CA ILE A 88 34.36 -13.26 -1.20
C ILE A 88 35.12 -12.65 -0.03
N PRO A 89 35.34 -11.32 -0.01
CA PRO A 89 36.03 -10.63 1.08
C PRO A 89 35.42 -10.91 2.45
N SER A 90 36.25 -10.91 3.51
CA SER A 90 35.80 -11.21 4.88
C SER A 90 34.83 -10.18 5.46
N ASP A 91 34.84 -8.97 4.94
CA ASP A 91 33.92 -7.88 5.24
C ASP A 91 32.63 -7.93 4.42
N HIS A 92 32.47 -8.87 3.47
CA HIS A 92 31.21 -9.07 2.77
C HIS A 92 30.12 -9.62 3.71
N ILE A 93 28.87 -9.21 3.54
CA ILE A 93 27.74 -9.58 4.42
C ILE A 93 27.59 -11.10 4.60
N LEU A 94 27.69 -11.88 3.51
CA LEU A 94 27.67 -13.35 3.58
C LEU A 94 28.81 -13.95 4.42
N ALA A 95 30.03 -13.39 4.31
CA ALA A 95 31.17 -13.81 5.12
C ALA A 95 30.97 -13.45 6.60
N ARG A 96 30.45 -12.25 6.87
CA ARG A 96 30.08 -11.81 8.23
C ARG A 96 28.99 -12.68 8.84
N LYS A 97 27.95 -13.07 8.08
CA LYS A 97 26.91 -14.00 8.55
C LYS A 97 27.50 -15.35 8.98
N ALA A 98 28.48 -15.86 8.24
CA ALA A 98 29.11 -17.14 8.52
C ALA A 98 30.17 -17.10 9.64
N SER A 99 30.66 -15.92 10.01
CA SER A 99 31.74 -15.77 11.01
C SER A 99 31.31 -15.11 12.31
N ASP A 100 30.36 -14.17 12.24
CA ASP A 100 29.94 -13.35 13.37
C ASP A 100 28.50 -12.84 13.18
N LEU A 101 27.54 -13.76 13.33
CA LEU A 101 26.11 -13.44 13.22
C LEU A 101 25.63 -12.54 14.37
N GLN A 102 26.21 -12.67 15.56
CA GLN A 102 25.80 -11.91 16.74
C GLN A 102 26.10 -10.41 16.57
N SER A 103 27.28 -10.05 16.05
CA SER A 103 27.61 -8.66 15.74
C SER A 103 26.65 -8.07 14.71
N LEU A 104 26.24 -8.84 13.68
CA LEU A 104 25.26 -8.37 12.70
C LEU A 104 23.88 -8.11 13.33
N ARG A 105 23.45 -8.95 14.27
CA ARG A 105 22.19 -8.74 15.01
C ARG A 105 22.26 -7.48 15.88
N GLN A 106 23.39 -7.23 16.52
CA GLN A 106 23.61 -5.99 17.28
C GLN A 106 23.60 -4.75 16.37
N MET A 107 24.25 -4.83 15.21
CA MET A 107 24.25 -3.77 14.21
C MET A 107 22.83 -3.51 13.68
N ALA A 108 22.04 -4.56 13.46
CA ALA A 108 20.63 -4.42 13.08
C ALA A 108 19.81 -3.68 14.14
N ALA A 109 20.12 -3.85 15.44
CA ALA A 109 19.36 -3.21 16.51
C ALA A 109 19.77 -1.75 16.78
N LEU A 110 21.03 -1.38 16.54
CA LEU A 110 21.59 -0.10 16.98
C LEU A 110 22.15 0.79 15.86
N HIS A 111 22.47 0.21 14.70
CA HIS A 111 23.23 0.87 13.64
C HIS A 111 22.68 0.50 12.25
N HIS A 112 21.44 0.88 11.97
CA HIS A 112 20.74 0.51 10.73
C HIS A 112 21.51 0.91 9.47
N LEU A 113 22.04 2.15 9.43
CA LEU A 113 22.78 2.67 8.28
C LEU A 113 24.06 1.90 8.01
N ASP A 114 24.80 1.51 9.05
CA ASP A 114 26.03 0.72 8.91
C ASP A 114 25.73 -0.68 8.36
N LEU A 115 24.65 -1.32 8.83
CA LEU A 115 24.23 -2.62 8.32
C LEU A 115 23.82 -2.53 6.84
N ILE A 116 23.05 -1.51 6.47
CA ILE A 116 22.62 -1.34 5.09
C ILE A 116 23.81 -0.98 4.20
N LYS A 117 24.71 -0.10 4.64
CA LYS A 117 25.96 0.21 3.94
C LYS A 117 26.79 -1.05 3.68
N LEU A 118 26.95 -1.91 4.69
CA LEU A 118 27.63 -3.20 4.57
C LEU A 118 26.99 -4.08 3.49
N VAL A 119 25.66 -4.19 3.47
CA VAL A 119 24.94 -4.93 2.43
C VAL A 119 25.18 -4.30 1.06
N LEU A 120 25.00 -2.98 0.90
CA LEU A 120 25.17 -2.30 -0.37
C LEU A 120 26.60 -2.45 -0.91
N GLN A 121 27.62 -2.27 -0.07
CA GLN A 121 29.03 -2.44 -0.46
C GLN A 121 29.33 -3.88 -0.89
N SER A 122 28.71 -4.87 -0.23
CA SER A 122 28.81 -6.29 -0.62
C SER A 122 28.29 -6.55 -2.04
N PHE A 123 27.31 -5.77 -2.51
CA PHE A 123 26.73 -5.88 -3.84
C PHE A 123 27.19 -4.79 -4.82
N GLY A 124 28.38 -4.22 -4.61
CA GLY A 124 28.97 -3.25 -5.53
C GLY A 124 28.38 -1.83 -5.39
N GLY A 125 27.98 -1.47 -4.17
CA GLY A 125 27.46 -0.15 -3.82
C GLY A 125 25.96 0.03 -4.05
N ARG A 126 25.22 -1.00 -4.47
CA ARG A 126 23.79 -0.91 -4.70
C ARG A 126 23.06 -2.24 -4.51
N ALA A 127 21.81 -2.20 -4.03
CA ALA A 127 20.93 -3.37 -3.93
C ALA A 127 19.46 -2.97 -3.92
N THR A 128 18.58 -3.83 -4.44
CA THR A 128 17.12 -3.63 -4.32
C THR A 128 16.64 -3.94 -2.91
N LEU A 129 15.46 -3.43 -2.54
CA LEU A 129 14.84 -3.73 -1.25
C LEU A 129 14.68 -5.24 -1.03
N GLU A 130 14.29 -5.96 -2.08
CA GLU A 130 14.13 -7.41 -2.06
C GLU A 130 15.47 -8.13 -1.78
N GLN A 131 16.56 -7.69 -2.43
CA GLN A 131 17.89 -8.25 -2.19
C GLN A 131 18.36 -8.01 -0.75
N ILE A 132 18.15 -6.81 -0.21
CA ILE A 132 18.50 -6.49 1.18
C ILE A 132 17.70 -7.38 2.13
N GLN A 133 16.39 -7.51 1.91
CA GLN A 133 15.52 -8.35 2.72
C GLN A 133 15.96 -9.82 2.67
N GLN A 134 16.22 -10.37 1.48
CA GLN A 134 16.63 -11.76 1.29
C GLN A 134 17.96 -12.08 2.00
N VAL A 135 18.87 -11.11 2.08
CA VAL A 135 20.18 -11.31 2.71
C VAL A 135 20.10 -11.25 4.23
N LEU A 136 19.23 -10.38 4.77
CA LEU A 136 19.13 -10.14 6.22
C LEU A 136 18.12 -11.05 6.92
N VAL A 137 17.02 -11.42 6.26
CA VAL A 137 15.93 -12.23 6.84
C VAL A 137 16.11 -13.70 6.47
N PRO A 138 15.91 -14.67 7.39
CA PRO A 138 15.55 -14.50 8.81
C PRO A 138 16.75 -14.41 9.77
N ASP A 139 17.97 -14.60 9.26
CA ASP A 139 19.14 -14.87 10.11
C ASP A 139 19.55 -13.68 11.00
N VAL A 140 19.55 -12.47 10.43
CA VAL A 140 19.95 -11.22 11.09
C VAL A 140 18.73 -10.52 11.68
N ILE A 141 17.62 -10.49 10.93
CA ILE A 141 16.34 -9.93 11.35
C ILE A 141 15.31 -11.07 11.30
N ALA A 142 14.90 -11.53 12.49
CA ALA A 142 14.01 -12.68 12.62
C ALA A 142 12.55 -12.32 12.31
N ASP A 143 11.99 -11.37 13.05
CA ASP A 143 10.61 -10.88 12.92
C ASP A 143 10.60 -9.34 12.78
N ASP A 144 9.45 -8.75 12.42
CA ASP A 144 9.25 -7.29 12.32
C ASP A 144 10.02 -6.54 11.22
N TRP A 145 10.50 -7.21 10.15
CA TRP A 145 11.15 -6.55 8.98
C TRP A 145 10.42 -5.29 8.51
N LYS A 146 9.08 -5.30 8.43
CA LYS A 146 8.29 -4.14 7.99
C LYS A 146 8.50 -2.92 8.89
N LYS A 147 8.47 -3.09 10.22
CA LYS A 147 8.67 -1.99 11.17
C LYS A 147 10.12 -1.51 11.17
N TRP A 148 11.05 -2.47 11.20
CA TRP A 148 12.48 -2.20 11.15
C TRP A 148 12.86 -1.40 9.91
N TRP A 149 12.33 -1.81 8.74
CA TRP A 149 12.60 -1.15 7.48
C TRP A 149 12.07 0.29 7.43
N GLU A 150 10.89 0.58 7.99
CA GLU A 150 10.37 1.95 8.00
C GLU A 150 11.26 2.90 8.82
N VAL A 151 11.82 2.43 9.95
CA VAL A 151 12.79 3.22 10.75
C VAL A 151 14.08 3.43 9.97
N ALA A 152 14.69 2.35 9.47
CA ALA A 152 15.93 2.43 8.72
C ALA A 152 15.79 3.29 7.44
N LYS A 153 14.67 3.17 6.74
CA LYS A 153 14.37 3.98 5.54
C LYS A 153 14.26 5.48 5.86
N HIS A 154 13.73 5.84 7.02
CA HIS A 154 13.67 7.23 7.46
C HIS A 154 15.07 7.79 7.72
N GLU A 155 15.92 7.03 8.41
CA GLU A 155 17.33 7.37 8.62
C GLU A 155 18.09 7.50 7.29
N LEU A 156 17.92 6.53 6.38
CA LEU A 156 18.54 6.54 5.05
C LEU A 156 18.17 7.77 4.22
N LYS A 157 16.92 8.22 4.29
CA LYS A 157 16.46 9.40 3.53
C LYS A 157 17.11 10.70 3.99
N LYS A 158 17.59 10.75 5.24
CA LYS A 158 18.25 11.90 5.85
C LYS A 158 19.77 11.89 5.66
N ASP A 159 20.35 10.70 5.47
CA ASP A 159 21.78 10.55 5.22
C ASP A 159 22.11 10.79 3.74
N GLY A 160 22.97 11.78 3.47
CA GLY A 160 23.33 12.18 2.12
C GLY A 160 24.20 11.18 1.33
N HIS A 161 24.66 10.09 1.95
CA HIS A 161 25.38 9.02 1.24
C HIS A 161 24.46 8.01 0.58
N PHE A 162 23.18 7.97 0.97
CA PHE A 162 22.22 6.98 0.49
C PHE A 162 21.21 7.61 -0.47
N LEU A 163 21.15 7.09 -1.68
CA LEU A 163 20.06 7.37 -2.60
C LEU A 163 18.97 6.32 -2.45
N VAL A 164 17.89 6.69 -1.78
CA VAL A 164 16.68 5.87 -1.64
C VAL A 164 15.73 6.18 -2.80
N PRO A 165 15.47 5.25 -3.72
CA PRO A 165 14.60 5.52 -4.86
C PRO A 165 13.13 5.62 -4.43
N VAL A 166 12.35 6.36 -5.23
CA VAL A 166 10.89 6.47 -5.05
C VAL A 166 10.21 5.14 -5.39
N LYS A 167 10.70 4.42 -6.41
CA LYS A 167 10.19 3.11 -6.81
C LYS A 167 10.92 2.01 -6.05
N LYS A 168 10.16 1.09 -5.45
CA LYS A 168 10.72 -0.06 -4.69
C LYS A 168 11.49 -1.06 -5.56
N SER A 169 11.24 -1.08 -6.87
CA SER A 169 11.95 -1.92 -7.85
C SER A 169 13.38 -1.45 -8.11
N ASP A 170 13.63 -0.16 -7.90
CA ASP A 170 14.91 0.44 -8.22
C ASP A 170 15.87 0.23 -7.06
N PRO A 171 17.18 0.12 -7.31
CA PRO A 171 18.15 -0.16 -6.27
C PRO A 171 18.41 1.06 -5.38
N ILE A 172 18.61 0.81 -4.09
CA ILE A 172 19.22 1.77 -3.18
C ILE A 172 20.70 1.83 -3.51
N VAL A 173 21.27 3.03 -3.56
CA VAL A 173 22.68 3.24 -3.92
C VAL A 173 23.41 3.94 -2.78
N TYR A 174 24.56 3.41 -2.41
CA TYR A 174 25.51 4.06 -1.51
C TYR A 174 26.57 4.81 -2.33
N GLN A 175 26.86 6.04 -1.95
CA GLN A 175 27.92 6.86 -2.55
C GLN A 175 28.86 7.37 -1.47
N THR A 176 30.14 7.48 -1.81
CA THR A 176 31.16 8.00 -0.88
C THR A 176 31.04 9.50 -0.69
N LYS A 177 30.59 10.24 -1.72
CA LYS A 177 30.35 11.67 -1.64
C LYS A 177 28.93 11.90 -1.15
N GLU A 178 28.79 12.68 -0.08
CA GLU A 178 27.51 13.13 0.41
C GLU A 178 26.85 14.07 -0.62
N ILE A 179 25.57 13.81 -0.91
CA ILE A 179 24.69 14.69 -1.65
C ILE A 179 23.67 15.22 -0.67
N SER A 180 23.54 16.55 -0.57
CA SER A 180 22.58 17.15 0.35
C SER A 180 21.14 16.75 -0.03
N LEU A 181 20.25 16.72 0.96
CA LEU A 181 18.84 16.42 0.75
C LEU A 181 18.21 17.35 -0.31
N GLN A 182 18.61 18.62 -0.32
CA GLN A 182 18.17 19.60 -1.31
C GLN A 182 18.66 19.25 -2.73
N GLU A 183 19.95 18.98 -2.91
CA GLU A 183 20.50 18.61 -4.22
C GLU A 183 19.82 17.35 -4.76
N ARG A 184 19.56 16.37 -3.88
CA ARG A 184 18.85 15.14 -4.23
C ARG A 184 17.42 15.42 -4.68
N LEU A 185 16.64 16.16 -3.88
CA LEU A 185 15.23 16.43 -4.20
C LEU A 185 15.08 17.28 -5.46
N ILE A 186 15.93 18.29 -5.67
CA ILE A 186 15.94 19.08 -6.91
C ILE A 186 16.35 18.21 -8.11
N GLY A 187 17.38 17.37 -7.95
CA GLY A 187 17.79 16.41 -8.98
C GLY A 187 16.68 15.42 -9.37
N ASP A 188 15.99 14.86 -8.37
CA ASP A 188 14.84 13.99 -8.56
C ASP A 188 13.72 14.73 -9.29
N PHE A 189 13.46 16.00 -8.94
CA PHE A 189 12.45 16.83 -9.58
C PHE A 189 12.74 17.09 -11.06
N ARG A 190 14.00 17.40 -11.38
CA ARG A 190 14.50 17.61 -12.76
C ARG A 190 14.42 16.34 -13.60
N SER A 191 14.74 15.19 -12.99
CA SER A 191 14.73 13.90 -13.68
C SER A 191 13.31 13.33 -13.89
N ALA A 192 12.36 13.72 -13.04
CA ALA A 192 10.99 13.27 -13.10
C ALA A 192 10.28 13.75 -14.38
N LYS A 193 9.70 12.78 -15.10
CA LYS A 193 8.98 13.00 -16.37
C LYS A 193 7.48 12.92 -16.17
N GLY A 194 6.78 13.98 -16.56
CA GLY A 194 5.32 14.10 -16.48
C GLY A 194 4.81 14.49 -15.09
N LEU A 195 3.57 14.99 -15.07
CA LEU A 195 2.94 15.56 -13.88
C LEU A 195 2.92 14.62 -12.68
N LYS A 196 2.57 13.34 -12.86
CA LYS A 196 2.45 12.38 -11.76
C LYS A 196 3.78 12.15 -11.04
N ALA A 197 4.88 12.02 -11.79
CA ALA A 197 6.20 11.80 -11.22
C ALA A 197 6.68 13.05 -10.48
N ARG A 198 6.52 14.24 -11.08
CA ARG A 198 6.89 15.51 -10.43
C ARG A 198 6.07 15.79 -9.19
N LEU A 199 4.78 15.48 -9.22
CA LEU A 199 3.90 15.61 -8.05
C LEU A 199 4.35 14.71 -6.89
N SER A 200 4.83 13.49 -7.17
CA SER A 200 5.39 12.62 -6.14
C SER A 200 6.62 13.26 -5.48
N VAL A 201 7.52 13.87 -6.27
CA VAL A 201 8.70 14.55 -5.73
C VAL A 201 8.30 15.83 -4.99
N ALA A 202 7.30 16.58 -5.48
CA ALA A 202 6.77 17.78 -4.83
C ALA A 202 6.22 17.50 -3.42
N ASN A 203 5.49 16.39 -3.26
CA ASN A 203 5.01 15.97 -1.94
C ASN A 203 6.17 15.58 -1.00
N GLU A 204 7.21 14.92 -1.51
CA GLU A 204 8.40 14.63 -0.69
C GLU A 204 9.18 15.90 -0.35
N LEU A 205 9.27 16.87 -1.26
CA LEU A 205 9.84 18.19 -1.00
C LEU A 205 9.07 18.89 0.12
N LEU A 206 7.73 18.96 0.02
CA LEU A 206 6.86 19.59 1.01
C LEU A 206 7.04 19.00 2.41
N LYS A 207 7.16 17.67 2.53
CA LYS A 207 7.37 16.98 3.82
C LYS A 207 8.74 17.27 4.45
N ASN A 208 9.75 17.60 3.65
CA ASN A 208 11.13 17.76 4.13
C ASN A 208 11.60 19.23 4.07
N LEU A 209 10.70 20.20 3.92
CA LEU A 209 11.07 21.62 3.77
C LEU A 209 11.90 22.17 4.94
N SER A 210 11.66 21.69 6.17
CA SER A 210 12.42 22.10 7.37
C SER A 210 13.89 21.69 7.32
N ASP A 211 14.20 20.65 6.55
CA ASP A 211 15.51 20.01 6.51
C ASP A 211 16.34 20.50 5.31
N LEU A 212 15.82 21.48 4.55
CA LEU A 212 16.52 22.07 3.39
C LEU A 212 17.37 23.27 3.78
N THR A 213 18.57 23.34 3.19
CA THR A 213 19.50 24.46 3.38
C THR A 213 19.01 25.78 2.78
N ASP A 214 18.36 25.73 1.62
CA ASP A 214 17.74 26.85 0.92
C ASP A 214 16.37 26.40 0.36
N LYS A 215 15.37 26.46 1.24
CA LYS A 215 13.99 26.11 0.92
C LYS A 215 13.41 26.97 -0.21
N ASN A 216 13.79 28.24 -0.31
CA ASN A 216 13.17 29.20 -1.22
C ASN A 216 13.54 28.89 -2.68
N THR A 217 14.82 28.59 -2.93
CA THR A 217 15.28 28.19 -4.26
C THR A 217 14.62 26.88 -4.69
N ALA A 218 14.60 25.86 -3.81
CA ALA A 218 14.00 24.56 -4.11
C ALA A 218 12.49 24.66 -4.42
N VAL A 219 11.76 25.44 -3.63
CA VAL A 219 10.32 25.66 -3.83
C VAL A 219 10.05 26.46 -5.11
N THR A 220 10.82 27.51 -5.39
CA THR A 220 10.65 28.32 -6.60
C THR A 220 10.82 27.47 -7.86
N GLU A 221 11.83 26.60 -7.89
CA GLU A 221 12.06 25.69 -9.00
C GLU A 221 10.90 24.68 -9.16
N ALA A 222 10.45 24.07 -8.06
CA ALA A 222 9.33 23.14 -8.07
C ALA A 222 8.03 23.80 -8.58
N ILE A 223 7.72 25.02 -8.11
CA ILE A 223 6.53 25.78 -8.54
C ILE A 223 6.58 26.04 -10.06
N ASN A 224 7.71 26.54 -10.57
CA ASN A 224 7.87 26.82 -12.00
C ASN A 224 7.64 25.59 -12.87
N MET A 225 8.22 24.46 -12.46
CA MET A 225 8.07 23.20 -13.19
C MET A 225 6.65 22.60 -13.06
N LEU A 226 5.99 22.75 -11.90
CA LEU A 226 4.59 22.34 -11.74
C LEU A 226 3.66 23.18 -12.59
N ASN A 227 3.86 24.50 -12.67
CA ASN A 227 3.04 25.37 -13.51
C ASN A 227 3.03 24.92 -14.97
N VAL A 228 4.19 24.58 -15.53
CA VAL A 228 4.29 24.07 -16.91
C VAL A 228 3.51 22.76 -17.07
N GLU A 229 3.61 21.83 -16.12
CA GLU A 229 2.91 20.54 -16.20
C GLU A 229 1.41 20.65 -15.95
N ILE A 230 0.97 21.54 -15.05
CA ILE A 230 -0.45 21.79 -14.79
C ILE A 230 -1.11 22.31 -16.08
N VAL A 231 -0.48 23.28 -16.76
CA VAL A 231 -1.00 23.81 -18.04
C VAL A 231 -1.14 22.73 -19.09
N SER A 232 -0.14 21.85 -19.21
CA SER A 232 -0.16 20.78 -20.23
C SER A 232 -1.13 19.63 -19.92
N HIS A 233 -1.51 19.42 -18.66
CA HIS A 233 -2.32 18.27 -18.24
C HIS A 233 -3.72 18.63 -17.72
N GLN A 234 -4.07 19.91 -17.50
CA GLN A 234 -5.35 20.30 -16.91
C GLN A 234 -6.60 19.77 -17.64
N ARG A 235 -6.51 19.53 -18.95
CA ARG A 235 -7.63 19.01 -19.76
C ARG A 235 -7.65 17.49 -19.84
N THR A 236 -6.47 16.87 -19.88
CA THR A 236 -6.33 15.41 -20.08
C THR A 236 -6.34 14.64 -18.76
N LEU A 237 -5.83 15.24 -17.67
CA LEU A 237 -5.75 14.67 -16.33
C LEU A 237 -6.21 15.70 -15.27
N PRO A 238 -7.47 16.15 -15.29
CA PRO A 238 -7.94 17.26 -14.44
C PRO A 238 -7.84 16.98 -12.94
N ALA A 239 -8.10 15.74 -12.49
CA ALA A 239 -7.94 15.36 -11.08
C ALA A 239 -6.48 15.48 -10.60
N LEU A 240 -5.53 15.06 -11.45
CA LEU A 240 -4.09 15.16 -11.14
C LEU A 240 -3.60 16.61 -11.21
N ALA A 241 -4.11 17.41 -12.15
CA ALA A 241 -3.81 18.83 -12.26
C ALA A 241 -4.33 19.60 -11.04
N LEU A 242 -5.55 19.31 -10.58
CA LEU A 242 -6.11 19.86 -9.34
C LEU A 242 -5.23 19.52 -8.14
N GLU A 243 -4.82 18.25 -8.02
CA GLU A 243 -3.92 17.83 -6.96
C GLU A 243 -2.59 18.60 -6.98
N ALA A 244 -2.02 18.81 -8.18
CA ALA A 244 -0.79 19.53 -8.35
C ALA A 244 -0.91 21.03 -8.04
N ILE A 245 -2.07 21.64 -8.33
CA ILE A 245 -2.37 23.02 -7.93
C ILE A 245 -2.33 23.13 -6.39
N PHE A 246 -2.98 22.21 -5.67
CA PHE A 246 -2.96 22.22 -4.21
C PHE A 246 -1.54 22.10 -3.65
N VAL A 247 -0.75 21.15 -4.16
CA VAL A 247 0.64 20.97 -3.69
C VAL A 247 1.51 22.17 -4.03
N ARG A 248 1.32 22.79 -5.22
CA ARG A 248 2.02 24.03 -5.59
C ARG A 248 1.70 25.16 -4.61
N ASP A 249 0.42 25.33 -4.27
CA ASP A 249 -0.04 26.41 -3.40
C ASP A 249 0.40 26.19 -1.94
N GLU A 250 0.42 24.93 -1.47
CA GLU A 250 1.00 24.54 -0.18
C GLU A 250 2.52 24.82 -0.12
N LEU A 251 3.27 24.45 -1.16
CA LEU A 251 4.70 24.76 -1.27
C LEU A 251 4.94 26.26 -1.22
N ARG A 252 4.15 27.04 -1.96
CA ARG A 252 4.23 28.51 -1.98
C ARG A 252 4.00 29.09 -0.60
N LEU A 253 2.93 28.67 0.08
CA LEU A 253 2.62 29.13 1.43
C LEU A 253 3.76 28.81 2.40
N ALA A 254 4.30 27.59 2.36
CA ALA A 254 5.39 27.15 3.23
C ALA A 254 6.72 27.90 3.01
N ALA A 255 6.98 28.38 1.79
CA ALA A 255 8.12 29.23 1.46
C ALA A 255 7.84 30.73 1.60
N SER A 256 6.59 31.12 1.88
CA SER A 256 6.16 32.53 1.81
C SER A 256 6.51 33.18 0.45
N ALA A 257 6.44 32.39 -0.62
CA ALA A 257 6.74 32.85 -1.97
C ALA A 257 5.55 33.65 -2.55
N PRO A 258 5.80 34.68 -3.38
CA PRO A 258 4.73 35.51 -3.93
C PRO A 258 3.84 34.71 -4.91
N GLY A 259 2.57 35.13 -5.02
CA GLY A 259 1.68 34.74 -6.10
C GLY A 259 2.24 35.15 -7.46
N VAL A 260 2.02 34.36 -8.52
CA VAL A 260 2.36 34.79 -9.89
C VAL A 260 1.06 35.01 -10.65
N GLU A 261 0.94 36.17 -11.27
CA GLU A 261 -0.25 36.53 -12.05
C GLU A 261 -0.39 35.61 -13.27
N GLY A 262 -1.62 35.19 -13.58
CA GLY A 262 -1.93 34.31 -14.70
C GLY A 262 -1.71 32.82 -14.45
N GLU A 263 -1.32 32.41 -13.23
CA GLU A 263 -1.25 31.00 -12.88
C GLU A 263 -2.63 30.33 -12.87
N LEU A 264 -2.67 29.06 -13.31
CA LEU A 264 -3.89 28.28 -13.21
C LEU A 264 -4.23 28.02 -11.75
N THR A 265 -5.45 28.37 -11.37
CA THR A 265 -6.05 28.13 -10.06
C THR A 265 -7.06 26.98 -10.16
N PRO A 266 -7.58 26.46 -9.03
CA PRO A 266 -8.60 25.41 -9.08
C PRO A 266 -9.83 25.81 -9.91
N VAL A 267 -10.19 27.10 -9.95
CA VAL A 267 -11.29 27.64 -10.77
C VAL A 267 -11.14 27.24 -12.24
N ALA A 268 -9.92 27.23 -12.78
CA ALA A 268 -9.66 26.85 -14.17
C ALA A 268 -9.91 25.35 -14.44
N VAL A 269 -9.77 24.50 -13.42
CA VAL A 269 -10.12 23.07 -13.52
C VAL A 269 -11.62 22.88 -13.35
N TRP A 270 -12.23 23.54 -12.36
CA TRP A 270 -13.66 23.39 -12.04
C TRP A 270 -14.60 24.00 -13.06
N SER A 271 -14.17 25.03 -13.79
CA SER A 271 -14.93 25.65 -14.89
C SER A 271 -14.97 24.81 -16.16
N GLN A 272 -14.21 23.70 -16.22
CA GLN A 272 -14.32 22.76 -17.33
C GLN A 272 -15.61 21.94 -17.21
N ASN A 273 -16.24 21.60 -18.34
CA ASN A 273 -17.44 20.78 -18.37
C ASN A 273 -17.11 19.30 -18.08
N LEU A 274 -16.86 18.98 -16.81
CA LEU A 274 -16.40 17.68 -16.32
C LEU A 274 -17.49 16.96 -15.51
N LYS A 275 -17.45 15.63 -15.52
CA LYS A 275 -18.29 14.82 -14.63
C LYS A 275 -17.73 14.88 -13.21
N LEU A 276 -18.28 15.78 -12.39
CA LEU A 276 -17.80 16.10 -11.04
C LEU A 276 -17.52 14.86 -10.17
N GLY A 277 -18.48 13.93 -10.07
CA GLY A 277 -18.32 12.71 -9.28
C GLY A 277 -17.15 11.84 -9.75
N GLN A 278 -16.98 11.68 -11.06
CA GLN A 278 -15.87 10.90 -11.63
C GLN A 278 -14.51 11.55 -11.39
N LEU A 279 -14.44 12.89 -11.41
CA LEU A 279 -13.21 13.62 -11.11
C LEU A 279 -12.83 13.45 -9.64
N LEU A 280 -13.78 13.64 -8.71
CA LEU A 280 -13.52 13.51 -7.28
C LEU A 280 -13.10 12.09 -6.89
N GLU A 281 -13.65 11.06 -7.52
CA GLU A 281 -13.24 9.66 -7.33
C GLU A 281 -11.79 9.37 -7.79
N GLN A 282 -11.25 10.19 -8.70
CA GLN A 282 -9.85 10.08 -9.13
C GLN A 282 -8.88 10.82 -8.21
N VAL A 283 -9.38 11.72 -7.36
CA VAL A 283 -8.57 12.41 -6.35
C VAL A 283 -8.29 11.44 -5.19
N PRO A 284 -7.07 11.42 -4.63
CA PRO A 284 -6.79 10.64 -3.43
C PRO A 284 -7.75 10.98 -2.28
N ALA A 285 -8.27 9.97 -1.58
CA ALA A 285 -9.26 10.15 -0.50
C ALA A 285 -8.82 11.17 0.58
N ALA A 286 -7.52 11.22 0.90
CA ALA A 286 -6.95 12.17 1.85
C ALA A 286 -7.14 13.66 1.44
N LYS A 287 -7.45 13.93 0.17
CA LYS A 287 -7.67 15.26 -0.39
C LYS A 287 -9.14 15.55 -0.70
N HIS A 288 -10.07 14.60 -0.50
CA HIS A 288 -11.50 14.80 -0.81
C HIS A 288 -12.08 16.03 -0.12
N LYS A 289 -11.84 16.19 1.19
CA LYS A 289 -12.29 17.37 1.95
C LYS A 289 -11.80 18.68 1.34
N HIS A 290 -10.51 18.76 1.02
CA HIS A 290 -9.91 19.96 0.40
C HIS A 290 -10.47 20.18 -1.01
N SER A 291 -10.62 19.14 -1.82
CA SER A 291 -11.23 19.24 -3.16
C SER A 291 -12.66 19.74 -3.13
N LEU A 292 -13.48 19.27 -2.18
CA LEU A 292 -14.86 19.72 -2.02
C LEU A 292 -14.93 21.19 -1.59
N GLN A 293 -14.08 21.61 -0.65
CA GLN A 293 -13.96 23.01 -0.25
C GLN A 293 -13.54 23.89 -1.45
N SER A 294 -12.52 23.46 -2.18
CA SER A 294 -12.05 24.15 -3.40
C SER A 294 -13.15 24.25 -4.47
N PHE A 295 -13.95 23.20 -4.65
CA PHE A 295 -15.08 23.22 -5.58
C PHE A 295 -16.15 24.22 -5.15
N LYS A 296 -16.49 24.26 -3.85
CA LYS A 296 -17.43 25.23 -3.27
C LYS A 296 -16.95 26.67 -3.48
N ASP A 297 -15.69 26.95 -3.14
CA ASP A 297 -15.10 28.29 -3.27
C ASP A 297 -15.07 28.76 -4.74
N SER A 298 -14.92 27.81 -5.67
CA SER A 298 -14.93 28.09 -7.12
C SER A 298 -16.35 28.20 -7.71
N ASN A 299 -17.38 27.70 -7.01
CA ASN A 299 -18.77 27.62 -7.51
C ASN A 299 -19.79 28.01 -6.41
N PRO A 300 -19.71 29.22 -5.82
CA PRO A 300 -20.40 29.56 -4.58
C PRO A 300 -21.95 29.51 -4.66
N GLN A 301 -22.52 29.63 -5.86
CA GLN A 301 -23.98 29.67 -6.03
C GLN A 301 -24.63 28.27 -6.09
N HIS A 302 -24.05 27.35 -6.86
CA HIS A 302 -24.71 26.07 -7.21
C HIS A 302 -23.96 24.83 -6.69
N TRP A 303 -22.93 25.01 -5.85
CA TRP A 303 -22.12 23.88 -5.35
C TRP A 303 -22.97 22.79 -4.69
N HIS A 304 -23.94 23.17 -3.86
CA HIS A 304 -24.74 22.23 -3.08
C HIS A 304 -25.64 21.36 -3.96
N GLU A 305 -26.29 21.95 -4.97
CA GLU A 305 -27.10 21.23 -5.96
C GLU A 305 -26.24 20.25 -6.77
N ALA A 306 -25.05 20.69 -7.19
CA ALA A 306 -24.10 19.84 -7.90
C ALA A 306 -23.64 18.64 -7.05
N LEU A 307 -23.36 18.84 -5.76
CA LEU A 307 -22.98 17.77 -4.85
C LEU A 307 -24.14 16.80 -4.56
N LEU A 308 -25.35 17.32 -4.34
CA LEU A 308 -26.56 16.51 -4.20
C LEU A 308 -26.84 15.68 -5.47
N GLY A 309 -26.52 16.22 -6.64
CA GLY A 309 -26.68 15.52 -7.91
C GLY A 309 -25.73 14.32 -8.11
N ILE A 310 -24.60 14.27 -7.41
CA ILE A 310 -23.61 13.20 -7.56
C ILE A 310 -23.55 12.24 -6.38
N VAL A 311 -24.09 12.59 -5.21
CA VAL A 311 -23.93 11.80 -3.97
C VAL A 311 -24.46 10.37 -4.10
N ASN A 312 -25.43 10.11 -4.97
CA ASN A 312 -25.95 8.77 -5.24
C ASN A 312 -25.06 7.91 -6.17
N THR A 313 -23.97 8.48 -6.71
CA THR A 313 -23.14 7.86 -7.77
C THR A 313 -21.66 7.76 -7.40
N VAL A 314 -21.31 8.15 -6.18
CA VAL A 314 -19.95 8.12 -5.65
C VAL A 314 -19.81 7.06 -4.57
N SER A 315 -18.56 6.75 -4.20
CA SER A 315 -18.23 5.80 -3.14
C SER A 315 -18.71 6.28 -1.77
N ALA A 316 -18.97 5.34 -0.86
CA ALA A 316 -19.44 5.66 0.50
C ALA A 316 -18.50 6.64 1.24
N LYS A 317 -17.19 6.57 0.96
CA LYS A 317 -16.19 7.49 1.53
C LYS A 317 -16.38 8.92 1.02
N LEU A 318 -16.55 9.10 -0.28
CA LEU A 318 -16.82 10.42 -0.84
C LEU A 318 -18.21 10.94 -0.46
N CYS A 319 -19.22 10.06 -0.35
CA CYS A 319 -20.53 10.40 0.21
C CYS A 319 -20.39 11.01 1.61
N THR A 320 -19.54 10.42 2.46
CA THR A 320 -19.28 10.90 3.82
C THR A 320 -18.78 12.34 3.81
N GLU A 321 -17.75 12.63 3.01
CA GLU A 321 -17.20 13.99 2.92
C GLU A 321 -18.18 15.01 2.30
N ILE A 322 -18.97 14.58 1.31
CA ILE A 322 -20.03 15.41 0.72
C ILE A 322 -21.10 15.73 1.77
N ALA A 323 -21.59 14.72 2.48
CA ALA A 323 -22.61 14.89 3.51
C ALA A 323 -22.10 15.78 4.65
N HIS A 324 -20.87 15.58 5.12
CA HIS A 324 -20.24 16.44 6.13
C HIS A 324 -20.19 17.90 5.68
N LEU A 325 -19.76 18.18 4.44
CA LEU A 325 -19.73 19.54 3.91
C LEU A 325 -21.15 20.13 3.82
N LEU A 326 -22.12 19.38 3.29
CA LEU A 326 -23.52 19.85 3.20
C LEU A 326 -24.09 20.17 4.59
N ILE A 327 -23.88 19.30 5.57
CA ILE A 327 -24.37 19.48 6.95
C ILE A 327 -23.70 20.70 7.59
N HIS A 328 -22.37 20.82 7.47
CA HIS A 328 -21.61 21.96 8.00
C HIS A 328 -22.13 23.30 7.45
N GLU A 329 -22.58 23.32 6.20
CA GLU A 329 -23.12 24.51 5.52
C GLU A 329 -24.65 24.66 5.66
N GLY A 330 -25.27 23.93 6.58
CA GLY A 330 -26.71 24.04 6.85
C GLY A 330 -27.62 23.46 5.77
N LYS A 331 -27.10 22.58 4.90
CA LYS A 331 -27.82 21.91 3.81
C LYS A 331 -28.30 20.50 4.18
N LEU A 332 -28.57 20.25 5.47
CA LEU A 332 -29.12 18.97 5.93
C LEU A 332 -30.50 18.69 5.32
N ALA A 333 -31.43 19.66 5.35
CA ALA A 333 -32.79 19.43 4.82
C ALA A 333 -32.81 19.05 3.32
N PRO A 334 -32.11 19.74 2.41
CA PRO A 334 -31.99 19.30 1.01
C PRO A 334 -31.35 17.92 0.84
N LEU A 335 -30.38 17.56 1.69
CA LEU A 335 -29.78 16.22 1.70
C LEU A 335 -30.82 15.16 2.07
N LYS A 336 -31.62 15.41 3.12
CA LYS A 336 -32.67 14.49 3.57
C LYS A 336 -33.77 14.33 2.52
N GLU A 337 -34.20 15.41 1.88
CA GLU A 337 -35.16 15.37 0.78
C GLU A 337 -34.64 14.53 -0.39
N MET A 338 -33.38 14.72 -0.78
CA MET A 338 -32.74 13.93 -1.81
C MET A 338 -32.69 12.44 -1.42
N LEU A 339 -32.29 12.11 -0.19
CA LEU A 339 -32.26 10.73 0.33
C LEU A 339 -33.65 10.09 0.30
N ALA A 340 -34.66 10.74 0.88
CA ALA A 340 -36.03 10.23 0.92
C ALA A 340 -36.57 9.97 -0.50
N ARG A 341 -36.28 10.86 -1.44
CA ARG A 341 -36.66 10.69 -2.85
C ARG A 341 -36.00 9.47 -3.49
N VAL A 342 -34.67 9.30 -3.38
CA VAL A 342 -33.99 8.16 -4.03
C VAL A 342 -34.29 6.82 -3.36
N ILE A 343 -34.59 6.82 -2.05
CA ILE A 343 -35.00 5.63 -1.31
C ILE A 343 -36.42 5.21 -1.72
N SER A 344 -37.39 6.13 -1.67
CA SER A 344 -38.78 5.85 -2.04
C SER A 344 -38.97 5.47 -3.51
N GLN A 345 -38.13 5.98 -4.39
CA GLN A 345 -38.12 5.61 -5.82
C GLN A 345 -37.28 4.35 -6.11
N HIS A 346 -36.67 3.74 -5.09
CA HIS A 346 -35.75 2.60 -5.23
C HIS A 346 -34.57 2.84 -6.21
N THR A 347 -34.15 4.10 -6.36
CA THR A 347 -33.01 4.51 -7.21
C THR A 347 -31.73 4.75 -6.41
N ALA A 348 -31.78 4.65 -5.07
CA ALA A 348 -30.61 4.73 -4.20
C ALA A 348 -29.56 3.66 -4.58
N GLY A 349 -28.29 4.07 -4.66
CA GLY A 349 -27.15 3.22 -4.94
C GLY A 349 -26.61 2.52 -3.70
N SER A 350 -25.98 1.36 -3.87
CA SER A 350 -25.47 0.57 -2.75
C SER A 350 -24.41 1.28 -1.91
N GLU A 351 -23.56 2.11 -2.52
CA GLU A 351 -22.55 2.90 -1.80
C GLU A 351 -23.19 4.05 -0.99
N LEU A 352 -24.29 4.65 -1.48
CA LEU A 352 -25.06 5.65 -0.73
C LEU A 352 -25.74 5.01 0.48
N LEU A 353 -26.39 3.86 0.28
CA LEU A 353 -27.07 3.11 1.35
C LEU A 353 -26.07 2.57 2.38
N LEU A 354 -24.88 2.14 1.94
CA LEU A 354 -23.79 1.75 2.82
C LEU A 354 -23.34 2.93 3.70
N TRP A 355 -23.18 4.12 3.12
CA TRP A 355 -22.87 5.31 3.92
C TRP A 355 -23.99 5.62 4.92
N LEU A 356 -25.24 5.70 4.48
CA LEU A 356 -26.37 6.01 5.36
C LEU A 356 -26.49 5.00 6.52
N SER A 357 -26.25 3.72 6.23
CA SER A 357 -26.24 2.65 7.23
C SER A 357 -25.07 2.69 8.20
N LYS A 358 -24.00 3.43 7.91
CA LYS A 358 -22.88 3.67 8.84
C LYS A 358 -23.07 4.92 9.66
N GLU A 359 -23.76 5.92 9.10
CA GLU A 359 -23.97 7.20 9.74
C GLU A 359 -24.95 7.08 10.92
N ARG A 360 -26.06 6.32 10.77
CA ARG A 360 -27.13 6.04 11.75
C ARG A 360 -27.19 6.99 12.96
N SER A 361 -27.31 8.29 12.68
CA SER A 361 -27.36 9.34 13.69
C SER A 361 -28.78 9.89 13.83
N ASP A 362 -29.07 10.54 14.95
CA ASP A 362 -30.38 11.18 15.21
C ASP A 362 -30.80 12.15 14.09
N ALA A 363 -29.82 12.72 13.37
CA ALA A 363 -30.05 13.61 12.24
C ALA A 363 -30.82 12.94 11.08
N PHE A 364 -30.79 11.61 10.97
CA PHE A 364 -31.41 10.82 9.90
C PHE A 364 -32.50 9.85 10.38
N ALA A 365 -32.90 9.92 11.66
CA ALA A 365 -33.86 8.99 12.25
C ALA A 365 -35.23 8.93 11.54
N ASP A 366 -35.67 10.03 10.93
CA ASP A 366 -36.89 10.13 10.12
C ASP A 366 -36.79 9.51 8.72
N ILE A 367 -35.57 9.18 8.27
CA ILE A 367 -35.32 8.48 7.00
C ILE A 367 -35.00 7.01 7.26
N LEU A 368 -34.33 6.70 8.37
CA LEU A 368 -33.97 5.35 8.76
C LEU A 368 -35.23 4.56 9.12
N GLY A 369 -35.56 3.60 8.27
CA GLY A 369 -36.75 2.78 8.45
C GLY A 369 -36.85 1.64 7.43
N PRO A 370 -38.02 0.98 7.36
CA PRO A 370 -38.22 -0.23 6.56
C PRO A 370 -37.91 -0.05 5.08
N GLU A 371 -38.19 1.14 4.54
CA GLU A 371 -37.92 1.50 3.15
C GLU A 371 -36.43 1.56 2.83
N VAL A 372 -35.57 1.88 3.80
CA VAL A 372 -34.11 1.81 3.63
C VAL A 372 -33.68 0.36 3.44
N PHE A 373 -34.19 -0.56 4.26
CA PHE A 373 -33.86 -1.98 4.12
C PHE A 373 -34.36 -2.54 2.78
N ARG A 374 -35.59 -2.17 2.36
CA ARG A 374 -36.10 -2.51 1.04
C ARG A 374 -35.22 -1.96 -0.08
N ALA A 375 -34.81 -0.69 0.00
CA ALA A 375 -33.91 -0.07 -0.96
C ALA A 375 -32.54 -0.76 -1.00
N MET A 376 -32.02 -1.25 0.12
CA MET A 376 -30.78 -2.04 0.18
C MET A 376 -30.91 -3.34 -0.63
N LEU A 377 -31.99 -4.10 -0.42
CA LEU A 377 -32.24 -5.33 -1.20
C LEU A 377 -32.29 -5.01 -2.70
N THR A 378 -33.08 -4.02 -3.09
CA THR A 378 -33.22 -3.61 -4.50
C THR A 378 -31.89 -3.13 -5.11
N ALA A 379 -31.09 -2.36 -4.36
CA ALA A 379 -29.80 -1.87 -4.84
C ALA A 379 -28.80 -3.01 -5.04
N MET A 380 -28.72 -3.95 -4.10
CA MET A 380 -27.85 -5.14 -4.22
C MET A 380 -28.28 -6.04 -5.37
N GLU A 381 -29.59 -6.22 -5.59
CA GLU A 381 -30.13 -7.01 -6.70
C GLU A 381 -29.76 -6.40 -8.04
N ARG A 382 -29.91 -5.07 -8.18
CA ARG A 382 -29.48 -4.34 -9.37
C ARG A 382 -27.97 -4.51 -9.62
N ASP A 383 -27.17 -4.47 -8.56
CA ASP A 383 -25.72 -4.59 -8.67
C ASP A 383 -25.24 -6.00 -9.09
N GLN A 384 -26.08 -7.04 -8.97
CA GLN A 384 -25.74 -8.38 -9.44
C GLN A 384 -25.48 -8.47 -10.94
N PHE A 385 -26.06 -7.54 -11.70
CA PHE A 385 -25.93 -7.46 -13.14
C PHE A 385 -24.77 -6.56 -13.60
N ASN A 386 -24.09 -5.90 -12.67
CA ASN A 386 -22.91 -5.08 -13.00
C ASN A 386 -21.68 -5.95 -13.28
N GLU A 387 -20.82 -5.51 -14.21
CA GLU A 387 -19.54 -6.17 -14.49
C GLU A 387 -18.63 -6.26 -13.26
N LYS A 388 -18.69 -5.23 -12.40
CA LYS A 388 -17.98 -5.18 -11.12
C LYS A 388 -18.98 -5.22 -9.98
N LYS A 389 -19.07 -6.38 -9.33
CA LYS A 389 -19.90 -6.57 -8.14
C LYS A 389 -19.23 -5.97 -6.91
N SER A 390 -19.94 -5.13 -6.16
CA SER A 390 -19.51 -4.65 -4.84
C SER A 390 -20.32 -5.39 -3.77
N ASN A 391 -19.65 -6.20 -2.94
CA ASN A 391 -20.32 -6.90 -1.84
C ASN A 391 -20.33 -6.10 -0.53
N LYS A 392 -19.75 -4.90 -0.49
CA LYS A 392 -19.55 -4.16 0.76
C LYS A 392 -20.84 -3.90 1.55
N LEU A 393 -21.95 -3.63 0.87
CA LEU A 393 -23.25 -3.42 1.52
C LEU A 393 -23.79 -4.73 2.10
N ARG A 394 -23.70 -5.83 1.34
CA ARG A 394 -24.06 -7.18 1.80
C ARG A 394 -23.24 -7.56 3.04
N ASP A 395 -21.92 -7.42 2.95
CA ASP A 395 -20.99 -7.75 4.04
C ASP A 395 -21.32 -6.92 5.29
N TYR A 396 -21.58 -5.62 5.13
CA TYR A 396 -21.96 -4.74 6.24
C TYR A 396 -23.29 -5.15 6.89
N ILE A 397 -24.31 -5.52 6.12
CA ILE A 397 -25.60 -6.00 6.65
C ILE A 397 -25.41 -7.31 7.44
N LEU A 398 -24.51 -8.19 7.01
CA LEU A 398 -24.22 -9.45 7.69
C LEU A 398 -23.46 -9.24 8.99
N ASP A 399 -22.45 -8.36 8.97
CA ASP A 399 -21.60 -8.07 10.13
C ASP A 399 -22.39 -7.33 11.22
N ASP A 400 -23.21 -6.36 10.84
CA ASP A 400 -23.98 -5.54 11.77
C ASP A 400 -25.27 -6.25 12.24
N GLN A 401 -25.25 -6.71 13.49
CA GLN A 401 -26.37 -7.46 14.09
C GLN A 401 -27.59 -6.59 14.40
N GLU A 402 -27.40 -5.27 14.54
CA GLU A 402 -28.42 -4.33 15.03
C GLU A 402 -29.12 -3.61 13.88
N LEU A 403 -28.42 -3.40 12.75
CA LEU A 403 -28.92 -2.64 11.60
C LEU A 403 -30.35 -3.01 11.17
N ILE A 404 -30.63 -4.30 10.93
CA ILE A 404 -31.97 -4.71 10.45
C ILE A 404 -33.03 -4.44 11.53
N VAL A 405 -32.70 -4.70 12.79
CA VAL A 405 -33.64 -4.53 13.91
C VAL A 405 -34.01 -3.06 14.08
N GLU A 406 -33.01 -2.17 14.05
CA GLU A 406 -33.21 -0.72 14.10
C GLU A 406 -34.09 -0.22 12.93
N LEU A 407 -33.83 -0.71 11.71
CA LEU A 407 -34.58 -0.28 10.52
C LEU A 407 -36.05 -0.73 10.53
N ILE A 408 -36.41 -1.79 11.28
CA ILE A 408 -37.79 -2.29 11.32
C ILE A 408 -38.51 -1.98 12.63
N GLU A 409 -37.85 -1.31 13.59
CA GLU A 409 -38.35 -1.13 14.96
C GLU A 409 -39.74 -0.46 15.01
N SER A 410 -39.96 0.54 14.15
CA SER A 410 -41.21 1.31 14.07
C SER A 410 -42.21 0.76 13.04
N ALA A 411 -41.93 -0.39 12.43
CA ALA A 411 -42.72 -0.93 11.33
C ALA A 411 -43.94 -1.72 11.80
N ASP A 412 -45.06 -1.56 11.09
CA ASP A 412 -46.22 -2.42 11.29
C ASP A 412 -45.94 -3.86 10.85
N LEU A 413 -46.67 -4.80 11.45
CA LEU A 413 -46.48 -6.23 11.19
C LEU A 413 -46.59 -6.58 9.70
N GLU A 414 -47.47 -5.93 8.94
CA GLU A 414 -47.60 -6.17 7.49
C GLU A 414 -46.33 -5.81 6.71
N VAL A 415 -45.71 -4.67 7.05
CA VAL A 415 -44.44 -4.22 6.45
C VAL A 415 -43.32 -5.20 6.77
N ILE A 416 -43.26 -5.68 8.01
CA ILE A 416 -42.27 -6.69 8.45
C ILE A 416 -42.46 -8.00 7.70
N LYS A 417 -43.71 -8.44 7.52
CA LYS A 417 -44.05 -9.64 6.75
C LYS A 417 -43.58 -9.52 5.30
N ASP A 418 -43.77 -8.35 4.68
CA ASP A 418 -43.35 -8.12 3.30
C ASP A 418 -41.82 -8.02 3.15
N LEU A 419 -41.13 -7.38 4.09
CA LEU A 419 -39.66 -7.37 4.14
C LEU A 419 -39.08 -8.77 4.34
N THR A 420 -39.71 -9.58 5.19
CA THR A 420 -39.33 -10.98 5.42
C THR A 420 -39.41 -11.78 4.12
N ARG A 421 -40.50 -11.63 3.36
CA ARG A 421 -40.66 -12.27 2.04
C ARG A 421 -39.62 -11.78 1.03
N ALA A 422 -39.38 -10.47 0.98
CA ALA A 422 -38.38 -9.88 0.09
C ALA A 422 -36.98 -10.46 0.37
N LEU A 423 -36.59 -10.57 1.65
CA LEU A 423 -35.32 -11.16 2.06
C LEU A 423 -35.23 -12.66 1.72
N GLN A 424 -36.30 -13.43 1.93
CA GLN A 424 -36.35 -14.86 1.57
C GLN A 424 -36.11 -15.06 0.07
N LEU A 425 -36.75 -14.23 -0.76
CA LEU A 425 -36.69 -14.32 -2.21
C LEU A 425 -35.43 -13.68 -2.81
N SER A 426 -34.73 -12.82 -2.06
CA SER A 426 -33.58 -12.08 -2.60
C SER A 426 -32.44 -13.01 -3.01
N PRO A 427 -31.87 -12.87 -4.22
CA PRO A 427 -30.71 -13.64 -4.65
C PRO A 427 -29.39 -13.13 -4.06
N CYS A 428 -29.41 -12.07 -3.24
CA CYS A 428 -28.20 -11.39 -2.74
C CYS A 428 -27.48 -12.11 -1.61
N PHE A 429 -28.14 -13.08 -0.98
CA PHE A 429 -27.64 -13.81 0.17
C PHE A 429 -27.76 -15.32 -0.10
N ASP A 430 -26.80 -16.10 0.42
CA ASP A 430 -26.93 -17.55 0.43
C ASP A 430 -27.90 -18.02 1.52
N ASP A 431 -28.21 -19.32 1.54
CA ASP A 431 -29.19 -19.88 2.47
C ASP A 431 -28.81 -19.70 3.95
N MET A 432 -27.51 -19.73 4.27
CA MET A 432 -27.05 -19.59 5.65
C MET A 432 -27.17 -18.13 6.09
N ASP A 433 -26.73 -17.21 5.24
CA ASP A 433 -26.86 -15.77 5.45
C ASP A 433 -28.33 -15.36 5.59
N LYS A 434 -29.21 -15.84 4.70
CA LYS A 434 -30.66 -15.60 4.80
C LYS A 434 -31.21 -16.07 6.13
N ARG A 435 -30.87 -17.29 6.57
CA ARG A 435 -31.32 -17.81 7.87
C ARG A 435 -30.84 -16.95 9.03
N SER A 436 -29.60 -16.49 8.99
CA SER A 436 -29.03 -15.58 10.00
C SER A 436 -29.80 -14.27 10.07
N LEU A 437 -30.03 -13.61 8.93
CA LEU A 437 -30.76 -12.35 8.87
C LEU A 437 -32.25 -12.49 9.24
N LEU A 438 -32.92 -13.57 8.78
CA LEU A 438 -34.31 -13.87 9.15
C LEU A 438 -34.45 -14.17 10.64
N ALA A 439 -33.47 -14.85 11.26
CA ALA A 439 -33.47 -15.11 12.70
C ALA A 439 -33.41 -13.81 13.51
N ARG A 440 -32.68 -12.78 13.05
CA ARG A 440 -32.67 -11.45 13.68
C ARG A 440 -34.05 -10.81 13.65
N ILE A 441 -34.74 -10.87 12.50
CA ILE A 441 -36.12 -10.35 12.36
C ILE A 441 -37.07 -11.09 13.30
N VAL A 442 -37.03 -12.43 13.33
CA VAL A 442 -37.91 -13.24 14.19
C VAL A 442 -37.66 -12.99 15.68
N LYS A 443 -36.40 -12.80 16.07
CA LYS A 443 -36.05 -12.52 17.47
C LYS A 443 -36.71 -11.22 17.97
N SER A 444 -36.78 -10.19 17.13
CA SER A 444 -37.44 -8.92 17.46
C SER A 444 -38.95 -8.96 17.22
N TYR A 445 -39.42 -9.76 16.25
CA TYR A 445 -40.83 -9.90 15.88
C TYR A 445 -41.24 -11.38 15.71
N PRO A 446 -41.54 -12.09 16.80
CA PRO A 446 -41.88 -13.52 16.76
C PRO A 446 -43.07 -13.86 15.85
N ALA A 447 -44.01 -12.91 15.66
CA ALA A 447 -45.15 -13.08 14.76
C ALA A 447 -44.77 -13.28 13.28
N ALA A 448 -43.54 -12.93 12.87
CA ALA A 448 -43.02 -13.21 11.53
C ALA A 448 -42.57 -14.68 11.34
N GLN A 449 -42.44 -15.46 12.42
CA GLN A 449 -41.94 -16.84 12.38
C GLN A 449 -42.78 -17.76 11.48
N ALA A 450 -44.11 -17.60 11.49
CA ALA A 450 -45.03 -18.40 10.68
C ALA A 450 -44.76 -18.29 9.16
N LEU A 451 -44.22 -17.15 8.70
CA LEU A 451 -43.85 -16.96 7.29
C LEU A 451 -42.55 -17.68 6.90
N ILE A 452 -41.71 -18.02 7.86
CA ILE A 452 -40.43 -18.69 7.63
C ILE A 452 -40.57 -20.20 7.73
N SER A 453 -41.50 -20.67 8.58
CA SER A 453 -41.74 -22.09 8.85
C SER A 453 -42.74 -22.75 7.88
N GLY A 454 -43.44 -21.96 7.04
CA GLY A 454 -44.31 -22.49 5.99
C GLY A 454 -45.63 -23.11 6.49
N GLU A 455 -46.01 -22.88 7.75
CA GLU A 455 -47.27 -23.38 8.28
C GLU A 455 -48.45 -22.59 7.70
N GLN A 456 -49.19 -23.22 6.78
CA GLN A 456 -50.55 -22.80 6.48
C GLN A 456 -51.36 -22.81 7.77
N SER A 457 -52.03 -21.71 8.07
CA SER A 457 -53.04 -21.64 9.12
C SER A 457 -54.03 -22.79 8.92
N LYS A 458 -54.00 -23.80 9.78
CA LYS A 458 -55.08 -24.77 9.89
C LYS A 458 -56.34 -23.96 10.22
N GLN A 459 -57.22 -23.78 9.23
CA GLN A 459 -58.60 -23.45 9.52
C GLN A 459 -59.19 -24.67 10.23
N ASP A 460 -59.50 -24.53 11.52
CA ASP A 460 -60.32 -25.49 12.24
C ASP A 460 -61.71 -25.50 11.59
N SER A 461 -61.92 -26.41 10.64
CA SER A 461 -63.25 -26.81 10.24
C SER A 461 -63.78 -27.74 11.32
N SER A 462 -64.47 -27.16 12.32
CA SER A 462 -65.30 -27.95 13.22
C SER A 462 -66.41 -28.62 12.40
N LEU A 463 -66.21 -29.88 12.04
CA LEU A 463 -67.25 -30.74 11.49
C LEU A 463 -68.32 -30.95 12.57
N VAL A 464 -69.41 -30.21 12.48
CA VAL A 464 -70.63 -30.51 13.23
C VAL A 464 -71.32 -31.67 12.52
N VAL A 465 -71.19 -32.87 13.08
CA VAL A 465 -71.97 -34.04 12.65
C VAL A 465 -73.29 -34.02 13.41
N SER A 466 -74.42 -33.91 12.71
CA SER A 466 -75.73 -34.10 13.33
C SER A 466 -75.97 -35.58 13.61
N TRP A 467 -76.70 -35.86 14.69
CA TRP A 467 -77.01 -37.20 15.19
C TRP A 467 -77.73 -38.13 14.21
N GLU A 468 -78.20 -37.64 13.06
CA GLU A 468 -78.81 -38.46 12.00
C GLU A 468 -77.78 -39.18 11.10
N SER A 469 -76.48 -38.93 11.30
CA SER A 469 -75.39 -39.56 10.51
C SER A 469 -74.55 -40.57 11.29
N LEU A 470 -74.98 -40.98 12.50
CA LEU A 470 -74.50 -42.17 13.21
C LEU A 470 -75.54 -43.29 13.04
#